data_AF-A0A0T6A9J5-F1
#
_entry.id   AF-A0A0T6A9J5-F1
#
_cell.length_a   1.000
_cell.length_b   1.000
_cell.length_c   1.000
_cell.angle_alpha   90.00
_cell.angle_beta   90.00
_cell.angle_gamma   90.00
#
_symmetry.space_group_name_H-M   'P 1'
#
loop_
_entity.id
_entity.type
_entity.pdbx_description
1 polymer ?
#
loop_
_entity_poly.entity_id
_entity_poly.type
_entity_poly.pdbx_seq_one_letter_code
_entity_poly.pdbx_strand_id
1 'polypeptide(L)'
;MERMLPLAALLAAAPVLAQTQLTIYNQNFATVKETRTLTLAGGEAEVRVTDITAHLEPDSVVLRDLKDRDAIRILEQNYESDPLSEGLLLRKSEGKVLDFEVTMPQTGEKRILTSSPA
;
A
#
# COMPACT_ATOMS: atom_id res chain seq x y z
N MET A 1 42.60 41.78 22.06
CA MET A 1 41.47 41.09 22.71
C MET A 1 40.66 40.44 21.61
N GLU A 2 40.84 39.14 21.43
CA GLU A 2 40.33 38.37 20.29
C GLU A 2 38.82 38.10 20.46
N ARG A 3 38.03 38.46 19.44
CA ARG A 3 36.57 38.25 19.45
C ARG A 3 36.29 36.82 19.01
N MET A 4 35.99 35.98 20.00
CA MET A 4 35.54 34.60 19.87
C MET A 4 34.23 34.53 19.08
N LEU A 5 34.22 33.78 17.97
CA LEU A 5 33.06 33.53 17.12
C LEU A 5 32.25 32.35 17.71
N PRO A 6 30.92 32.43 17.90
CA PRO A 6 30.16 31.29 18.38
C PRO A 6 29.84 30.34 17.22
N LEU A 7 30.29 29.09 17.34
CA LEU A 7 29.94 27.98 16.47
C LEU A 7 28.47 27.61 16.70
N ALA A 8 27.60 27.97 15.76
CA ALA A 8 26.20 27.55 15.79
C ALA A 8 26.10 26.06 15.43
N ALA A 9 25.70 25.24 16.40
CA ALA A 9 25.41 23.83 16.16
C ALA A 9 24.07 23.71 15.43
N LEU A 10 24.11 23.24 14.18
CA LEU A 10 22.92 22.91 13.40
C LEU A 10 22.36 21.57 13.92
N LEU A 11 21.25 21.62 14.65
CA LEU A 11 20.53 20.43 15.10
C LEU A 11 19.78 19.83 13.90
N ALA A 12 20.33 18.75 13.32
CA ALA A 12 19.62 18.00 12.29
C ALA A 12 18.47 17.23 12.94
N ALA A 13 17.23 17.70 12.73
CA ALA A 13 16.04 16.94 13.08
C ALA A 13 15.88 15.79 12.06
N ALA A 14 16.19 14.56 12.48
CA ALA A 14 15.87 13.39 11.68
C ALA A 14 14.34 13.17 11.69
N PRO A 15 13.72 12.84 10.53
CA PRO A 15 12.31 12.48 10.52
C PRO A 15 12.11 11.22 11.36
N VAL A 16 11.19 11.28 12.32
CA VAL A 16 10.69 10.09 13.00
C VAL A 16 9.93 9.29 11.94
N LEU A 17 10.57 8.26 11.39
CA LEU A 17 9.88 7.26 10.59
C LEU A 17 8.87 6.58 11.51
N ALA A 18 7.61 6.49 11.05
CA ALA A 18 6.58 5.74 11.75
C ALA A 18 7.09 4.32 12.01
N GLN A 19 7.35 3.99 13.29
CA GLN A 19 8.03 2.77 13.64
C GLN A 19 7.03 1.62 13.71
N THR A 20 7.09 0.71 12.74
CA THR A 20 6.33 -0.53 12.77
C THR A 20 6.73 -1.35 13.99
N GLN A 21 5.75 -1.76 14.78
CA GLN A 21 5.92 -2.59 15.96
C GLN A 21 5.44 -4.00 15.64
N LEU A 22 6.30 -4.99 15.89
CA LEU A 22 6.02 -6.39 15.68
C LEU A 22 6.15 -7.12 17.03
N THR A 23 5.12 -7.87 17.41
CA THR A 23 5.18 -8.82 18.53
C THR A 23 4.94 -10.21 17.98
N ILE A 24 5.90 -11.11 18.22
CA ILE A 24 5.86 -12.49 17.72
C ILE A 24 5.49 -13.41 18.87
N TYR A 25 4.51 -14.27 18.63
CA TYR A 25 4.07 -15.31 19.55
C TYR A 25 4.47 -16.69 19.01
N ASN A 26 4.29 -17.72 19.83
CA ASN A 26 4.40 -19.10 19.37
C ASN A 26 3.26 -19.43 18.38
N GLN A 27 3.33 -20.60 17.74
CA GLN A 27 2.26 -21.11 16.85
C GLN A 27 2.03 -20.27 15.59
N ASN A 28 3.10 -19.68 15.04
CA ASN A 28 3.08 -18.90 13.79
C ASN A 28 2.14 -17.67 13.82
N PHE A 29 1.98 -17.05 14.99
CA PHE A 29 1.14 -15.88 15.18
C PHE A 29 1.97 -14.65 15.52
N ALA A 30 1.63 -13.51 14.93
CA ALA A 30 2.27 -12.23 15.23
C ALA A 30 1.27 -11.08 15.13
N THR A 31 1.45 -10.05 15.94
CA THR A 31 0.69 -8.81 15.85
C THR A 31 1.56 -7.70 15.28
N VAL A 32 1.04 -6.97 14.31
CA VAL A 32 1.69 -5.81 13.70
C VAL A 32 0.92 -4.56 14.06
N LYS A 33 1.63 -3.52 14.53
CA LYS A 33 1.07 -2.18 14.70
C LYS A 33 1.89 -1.20 13.88
N GLU A 34 1.20 -0.45 13.05
CA GLU A 34 1.81 0.50 12.14
C GLU A 34 1.02 1.82 12.14
N THR A 35 1.75 2.93 12.01
CA THR A 35 1.16 4.26 11.80
C THR A 35 1.35 4.64 10.35
N ARG A 36 0.26 4.92 9.64
CA ARG A 36 0.28 5.39 8.25
C ARG A 36 -0.26 6.81 8.19
N THR A 37 0.29 7.64 7.29
CA THR A 37 -0.32 8.93 6.95
C THR A 37 -1.22 8.70 5.74
N LEU A 38 -2.51 8.97 5.90
CA LEU A 38 -3.51 8.84 4.84
C LEU A 38 -4.00 10.24 4.44
N THR A 39 -4.09 10.50 3.15
CA THR A 39 -4.75 11.70 2.63
C THR A 39 -6.15 11.31 2.20
N LEU A 40 -7.15 11.79 2.93
CA LEU A 40 -8.56 11.51 2.66
C LEU A 40 -9.23 12.74 2.07
N ALA A 41 -10.03 12.53 1.01
CA ALA A 41 -10.96 13.55 0.56
C ALA A 41 -12.09 13.71 1.59
N GLY A 42 -12.76 14.86 1.60
CA GLY A 42 -13.96 15.04 2.41
C GLY A 42 -15.10 14.16 1.90
N GLY A 43 -15.80 13.48 2.81
CA GLY A 43 -16.87 12.53 2.46
C GLY A 43 -16.36 11.09 2.34
N GLU A 44 -16.82 10.37 1.33
CA GLU A 44 -16.40 8.99 1.05
C GLU A 44 -15.07 8.97 0.28
N ALA A 45 -14.15 8.13 0.72
CA ALA A 45 -12.85 7.95 0.08
C ALA A 45 -12.42 6.47 0.14
N GLU A 46 -11.85 5.96 -0.96
CA GLU A 46 -11.21 4.64 -1.02
C GLU A 46 -9.71 4.78 -0.73
N VAL A 47 -9.18 3.88 0.11
CA VAL A 47 -7.75 3.75 0.36
C VAL A 47 -7.35 2.31 0.11
N ARG A 48 -6.32 2.12 -0.73
CA ARG A 48 -5.73 0.82 -0.99
C ARG A 48 -4.37 0.73 -0.33
N VAL A 49 -4.18 -0.31 0.48
CA VAL A 49 -2.90 -0.62 1.12
C VAL A 49 -2.35 -1.88 0.46
N THR A 50 -1.18 -1.76 -0.15
CA THR A 50 -0.46 -2.87 -0.78
C THR A 50 0.67 -3.36 0.12
N ASP A 51 1.40 -4.39 -0.33
CA ASP A 51 2.61 -4.90 0.35
C ASP A 51 2.33 -5.46 1.75
N ILE A 52 1.14 -6.02 1.94
CA ILE A 52 0.72 -6.73 3.15
C ILE A 52 0.91 -8.24 2.98
N THR A 53 1.10 -8.94 4.10
CA THR A 53 1.26 -10.40 4.09
C THR A 53 -0.01 -11.10 3.60
N ALA A 54 0.16 -12.22 2.88
CA ALA A 54 -0.92 -13.13 2.49
C ALA A 54 -1.51 -13.91 3.68
N HIS A 55 -0.83 -13.90 4.84
CA HIS A 55 -1.26 -14.57 6.07
C HIS A 55 -2.04 -13.65 7.02
N LEU A 56 -2.48 -12.48 6.54
CA LEU A 56 -3.25 -11.55 7.37
C LEU A 56 -4.64 -12.13 7.65
N GLU A 57 -5.09 -12.07 8.90
CA GLU A 57 -6.49 -12.32 9.25
C GLU A 57 -7.30 -11.04 9.00
N PRO A 58 -8.23 -11.01 8.01
CA PRO A 58 -8.92 -9.78 7.61
C PRO A 58 -9.70 -9.12 8.74
N ASP A 59 -10.33 -9.93 9.58
CA ASP A 59 -11.18 -9.50 10.69
C ASP A 59 -10.37 -8.92 11.87
N SER A 60 -9.04 -9.08 11.84
CA SER A 60 -8.12 -8.53 12.85
C SER A 60 -7.66 -7.09 12.55
N VAL A 61 -7.92 -6.59 11.35
CA VAL A 61 -7.46 -5.26 10.92
C VAL A 61 -8.34 -4.17 11.52
N VAL A 62 -7.71 -3.25 12.24
CA VAL A 62 -8.40 -2.12 12.86
C VAL A 62 -7.67 -0.82 12.53
N LEU A 63 -8.33 0.05 11.78
CA LEU A 63 -7.86 1.42 11.55
C LEU A 63 -8.36 2.33 12.68
N ARG A 64 -7.46 3.17 13.22
CA ARG A 64 -7.79 4.18 14.22
C ARG A 64 -7.07 5.47 13.89
N ASP A 65 -7.81 6.57 13.91
CA ASP A 65 -7.19 7.89 13.89
C ASP A 65 -6.50 8.15 15.24
N LEU A 66 -5.31 8.76 15.19
CA LEU A 66 -4.48 9.02 16.36
C LEU A 66 -4.78 10.35 17.05
N LYS A 67 -5.51 11.26 16.37
CA LYS A 67 -5.83 12.61 16.84
C LYS A 67 -7.29 12.73 17.26
N ASP A 68 -8.20 12.19 16.46
CA ASP A 68 -9.65 12.26 16.68
C ASP A 68 -10.33 10.93 16.31
N ARG A 69 -10.80 10.20 17.33
CA ARG A 69 -11.36 8.86 17.16
C ARG A 69 -12.65 8.82 16.33
N ASP A 70 -13.36 9.94 16.23
CA ASP A 70 -14.64 10.03 15.53
C ASP A 70 -14.50 10.64 14.13
N ALA A 71 -13.28 11.03 13.72
CA ALA A 71 -13.03 11.69 12.44
C ALA A 71 -13.18 10.77 11.22
N ILE A 72 -13.08 9.45 11.40
CA ILE A 72 -13.13 8.47 10.30
C ILE A 72 -14.12 7.36 10.67
N ARG A 73 -14.99 7.02 9.71
CA ARG A 73 -15.85 5.85 9.78
C ARG A 73 -15.51 4.90 8.65
N ILE A 74 -15.25 3.65 8.96
CA ILE A 74 -15.06 2.58 7.96
C ILE A 74 -16.44 2.15 7.48
N LEU A 75 -16.70 2.32 6.18
CA LEU A 75 -17.94 1.85 5.54
C LEU A 75 -17.79 0.43 5.03
N GLU A 76 -16.65 0.15 4.40
CA GLU A 76 -16.32 -1.15 3.82
C GLU A 76 -14.84 -1.45 4.08
N GLN A 77 -14.53 -2.73 4.32
CA GLN A 77 -13.17 -3.23 4.44
C GLN A 77 -13.07 -4.53 3.68
N ASN A 78 -12.27 -4.52 2.62
CA ASN A 78 -12.00 -5.69 1.80
C ASN A 78 -10.52 -6.06 1.91
N TYR A 79 -10.26 -7.36 2.00
CA TYR A 79 -8.92 -7.92 1.92
C TYR A 79 -8.85 -8.84 0.71
N GLU A 80 -7.85 -8.61 -0.13
CA GLU A 80 -7.55 -9.44 -1.30
C GLU A 80 -6.15 -10.05 -1.11
N SER A 81 -6.09 -11.35 -0.78
CA SER A 81 -4.82 -12.11 -0.71
C SER A 81 -4.53 -12.91 -1.96
N ASP A 82 -5.45 -12.96 -2.92
CA ASP A 82 -5.28 -13.77 -4.12
C ASP A 82 -4.00 -13.36 -4.85
N PRO A 83 -3.06 -14.30 -5.09
CA PRO A 83 -1.87 -13.98 -5.84
C PRO A 83 -2.27 -13.50 -7.24
N LEU A 84 -1.56 -12.49 -7.73
CA LEU A 84 -1.79 -11.95 -9.06
C LEU A 84 -1.59 -13.06 -10.10
N SER A 85 -2.64 -13.39 -10.83
CA SER A 85 -2.62 -14.34 -11.93
C SER A 85 -3.23 -13.70 -13.17
N GLU A 86 -2.79 -14.16 -14.35
CA GLU A 86 -3.33 -13.70 -15.62
C GLU A 86 -4.86 -13.87 -15.68
N GLY A 87 -5.37 -15.04 -15.29
CA GLY A 87 -6.81 -15.30 -15.27
C GLY A 87 -7.59 -14.39 -14.30
N LEU A 88 -7.02 -14.00 -13.16
CA LEU A 88 -7.64 -13.04 -12.25
C LEU A 88 -7.66 -11.63 -12.86
N LEU A 89 -6.57 -11.22 -13.48
CA LEU A 89 -6.47 -9.93 -14.18
C LEU A 89 -7.49 -9.83 -15.32
N LEU A 90 -7.63 -10.87 -16.12
CA LEU A 90 -8.61 -10.94 -17.21
C LEU A 90 -10.04 -10.83 -16.66
N ARG A 91 -10.40 -11.59 -15.62
CA ARG A 91 -11.72 -11.52 -14.99
C ARG A 91 -12.03 -10.12 -14.42
N LYS A 92 -11.08 -9.49 -13.72
CA LYS A 92 -11.22 -8.11 -13.21
C LYS A 92 -11.31 -7.04 -14.32
N SER A 93 -10.98 -7.44 -15.54
CA SER A 93 -10.97 -6.58 -16.71
C SER A 93 -12.06 -6.92 -17.72
N GLU A 94 -13.00 -7.80 -17.36
CA GLU A 94 -14.18 -8.05 -18.18
C GLU A 94 -14.92 -6.73 -18.48
N GLY A 95 -15.28 -6.55 -19.76
CA GLY A 95 -15.89 -5.32 -20.26
C GLY A 95 -14.93 -4.13 -20.45
N LYS A 96 -13.62 -4.29 -20.17
CA LYS A 96 -12.60 -3.26 -20.43
C LYS A 96 -11.76 -3.63 -21.64
N VAL A 97 -11.31 -2.61 -22.36
CA VAL A 97 -10.31 -2.76 -23.42
C VAL A 97 -8.93 -2.82 -22.80
N LEU A 98 -8.17 -3.87 -23.12
CA LEU A 98 -6.81 -4.12 -22.61
C LEU A 98 -5.79 -4.12 -23.74
N ASP A 99 -4.57 -3.69 -23.42
CA ASP A 99 -3.41 -3.84 -24.28
C ASP A 99 -2.58 -5.05 -23.84
N PHE A 100 -2.23 -5.92 -24.79
CA PHE A 100 -1.42 -7.11 -24.57
C PHE A 100 -0.05 -6.97 -25.25
N GLU A 101 1.03 -7.16 -24.49
CA GLU A 101 2.37 -7.32 -25.07
C GLU A 101 2.57 -8.78 -25.51
N VAL A 102 2.70 -8.99 -26.82
CA VAL A 102 2.97 -10.32 -27.40
C VAL A 102 4.37 -10.34 -27.99
N THR A 103 5.15 -11.36 -27.64
CA THR A 103 6.46 -11.61 -28.25
C THR A 103 6.30 -12.62 -29.38
N MET A 104 6.68 -12.25 -30.60
CA MET A 104 6.61 -13.13 -31.76
C MET A 104 7.62 -14.28 -31.63
N PRO A 105 7.19 -15.56 -31.67
CA PRO A 105 8.10 -16.68 -31.44
C PRO A 105 9.18 -16.86 -32.52
N GLN A 106 8.96 -16.32 -33.71
CA GLN A 106 9.89 -16.45 -34.85
C GLN A 106 10.95 -15.35 -34.89
N THR A 107 10.62 -14.13 -34.45
CA THR A 107 11.48 -12.95 -34.60
C THR A 107 11.97 -12.39 -33.25
N GLY A 108 11.33 -12.77 -32.14
CA GLY A 108 11.55 -12.17 -30.82
C GLY A 108 11.03 -10.74 -30.68
N GLU A 109 10.35 -10.21 -31.70
CA GLU A 109 9.82 -8.85 -31.70
C GLU A 109 8.62 -8.73 -30.75
N LYS A 110 8.59 -7.66 -29.95
CA LYS A 110 7.48 -7.33 -29.05
C LYS A 110 6.47 -6.43 -29.77
N ARG A 111 5.20 -6.80 -29.72
CA ARG A 111 4.11 -6.01 -30.29
C ARG A 111 2.98 -5.85 -29.30
N ILE A 112 2.43 -4.65 -29.21
CA ILE A 112 1.23 -4.37 -28.41
C ILE A 112 -0.01 -4.63 -29.26
N LEU A 113 -0.95 -5.41 -28.72
CA LEU A 113 -2.26 -5.70 -29.32
C LEU A 113 -3.36 -5.21 -28.40
N THR A 114 -4.20 -4.30 -28.89
CA THR A 114 -5.39 -3.85 -28.17
C THR A 114 -6.52 -4.86 -28.37
N SER A 115 -7.17 -5.26 -27.28
CA SER A 115 -8.32 -6.16 -27.29
C SER A 115 -9.52 -5.53 -28.00
N SER A 116 -10.25 -6.31 -28.80
CA SER A 116 -11.54 -5.85 -29.32
C SER A 116 -12.61 -5.92 -28.23
N PRO A 117 -13.50 -4.92 -28.09
CA PRO A 117 -14.71 -5.09 -27.31
C PRO A 117 -15.54 -6.23 -27.92
N ALA A 118 -16.08 -7.09 -27.06
CA ALA A 118 -17.04 -8.14 -27.42
C ALA A 118 -18.46 -7.58 -27.42
#